data_AF-A0A6N0BLU2-F1
#
_entry.id   AF-A0A6N0BLU2-F1
#
_cell.length_a   1.000
_cell.length_b   1.000
_cell.length_c   1.000
_cell.angle_alpha   90.00
_cell.angle_beta   90.00
_cell.angle_gamma   90.00
#
_symmetry.space_group_name_H-M   'P 1'
#
loop_
_entity.id
_entity.type
_entity.pdbx_description
1 polymer ?
#
loop_
_entity_poly.entity_id
_entity_poly.type
_entity_poly.pdbx_seq_one_letter_code
_entity_poly.pdbx_strand_id
1 'polypeptide(L)'
;MRPCTHKLLRLGLLAALLLAGTGQAAAPLSELKLFKSAPMGQGLWRMELISSDDPQMARGAAAMGQTGLCMDVARQMSKNTPAEDPRCTPKVLRNTDSQAEIEVSCKDGGSSRMLMTRESEKSYLMDSTVSKDGKQRSFKVRYTHAGACKGESMMQFDKNSPMCKQMDPAKMLAGCARLPETSRAACEQQMKGLAASCQ
;
A
#
# COMPACT_ATOMS: atom_id res chain seq x y z
N MET A 1 -1.49 -41.71 -4.54
CA MET A 1 -2.31 -41.50 -5.75
C MET A 1 -3.60 -40.81 -5.36
N ARG A 2 -3.94 -39.70 -6.05
CA ARG A 2 -5.24 -39.00 -6.10
C ARG A 2 -5.67 -38.15 -4.86
N PRO A 3 -6.47 -37.07 -5.06
CA PRO A 3 -5.94 -35.69 -5.07
C PRO A 3 -6.86 -34.62 -4.42
N CYS A 4 -6.48 -33.34 -4.60
CA CYS A 4 -7.34 -32.13 -4.67
C CYS A 4 -8.02 -31.60 -3.40
N THR A 5 -7.58 -30.42 -2.95
CA THR A 5 -8.46 -29.27 -2.60
C THR A 5 -7.66 -27.95 -2.50
N HIS A 6 -7.04 -27.51 -3.59
CA HIS A 6 -6.60 -26.11 -3.74
C HIS A 6 -7.67 -25.32 -4.47
N LYS A 7 -8.65 -24.75 -3.75
CA LYS A 7 -9.64 -23.82 -4.34
C LYS A 7 -9.95 -22.55 -3.54
N LEU A 8 -9.31 -22.31 -2.39
CA LEU A 8 -9.48 -21.07 -1.62
C LEU A 8 -8.25 -20.14 -1.65
N LEU A 9 -7.18 -20.53 -2.34
CA LEU A 9 -5.92 -19.79 -2.41
C LEU A 9 -5.84 -18.88 -3.65
N ARG A 10 -6.87 -18.09 -3.96
CA ARG A 10 -6.82 -17.18 -5.15
C ARG A 10 -7.38 -15.77 -4.96
N LEU A 11 -7.88 -15.38 -3.78
CA LEU A 11 -8.24 -13.96 -3.53
C LEU A 11 -7.18 -13.17 -2.74
N GLY A 12 -6.17 -13.83 -2.16
CA GLY A 12 -5.12 -13.16 -1.38
C GLY A 12 -3.89 -12.68 -2.17
N LEU A 13 -3.80 -12.97 -3.48
CA LEU A 13 -2.61 -12.65 -4.28
C LEU A 13 -2.60 -11.25 -4.90
N LEU A 14 -3.70 -10.50 -4.85
CA LEU A 14 -3.80 -9.20 -5.52
C LEU A 14 -3.22 -8.02 -4.72
N ALA A 15 -3.16 -8.12 -3.39
CA ALA A 15 -2.46 -7.14 -2.56
C ALA A 15 -0.95 -7.41 -2.47
N ALA A 16 -0.50 -8.64 -2.77
CA ALA A 16 0.90 -9.02 -2.74
C ALA A 16 1.68 -8.58 -4.00
N LEU A 17 1.01 -8.32 -5.12
CA LEU A 17 1.67 -7.91 -6.36
C LEU A 17 2.04 -6.42 -6.43
N LEU A 18 1.58 -5.61 -5.48
CA LEU A 18 2.12 -4.27 -5.26
C LEU A 18 3.31 -4.30 -4.28
N LEU A 19 3.48 -5.34 -3.46
CA LEU A 19 4.51 -5.44 -2.41
C LEU A 19 5.62 -6.46 -2.71
N ALA A 20 5.53 -7.26 -3.78
CA ALA A 20 6.60 -8.16 -4.21
C ALA A 20 7.78 -7.44 -4.91
N GLY A 21 7.82 -6.10 -4.87
CA GLY A 21 8.92 -5.30 -5.42
C GLY A 21 8.95 -3.84 -4.95
N THR A 22 8.25 -3.46 -3.86
CA THR A 22 8.21 -2.07 -3.38
C THR A 22 8.27 -1.96 -1.84
N GLY A 23 9.19 -2.68 -1.22
CA GLY A 23 9.92 -1.98 -0.16
C GLY A 23 10.80 -0.93 -0.85
N GLN A 24 11.22 0.13 -0.17
CA GLN A 24 12.43 0.86 -0.56
C GLN A 24 12.23 1.96 -1.62
N ALA A 25 11.55 3.01 -1.17
CA ALA A 25 11.90 4.36 -1.60
C ALA A 25 12.19 5.28 -0.38
N ALA A 26 12.25 4.76 0.85
CA ALA A 26 12.22 5.59 2.06
C ALA A 26 13.42 6.54 2.23
N ALA A 27 14.65 6.14 1.88
CA ALA A 27 15.84 6.99 2.00
C ALA A 27 15.86 8.14 0.98
N PRO A 28 15.81 7.90 -0.35
CA PRO A 28 15.78 8.98 -1.34
C PRO A 28 14.49 9.81 -1.29
N LEU A 29 13.36 9.26 -0.81
CA LEU A 29 12.13 10.05 -0.62
C LEU A 29 12.24 11.04 0.53
N SER A 30 12.92 10.69 1.62
CA SER A 30 13.05 11.56 2.80
C SER A 30 13.90 12.82 2.54
N GLU A 31 14.78 12.77 1.53
CA GLU A 31 15.61 13.90 1.10
C GLU A 31 14.93 14.79 0.03
N LEU A 32 13.70 14.47 -0.37
CA LEU A 32 13.00 15.26 -1.37
C LEU A 32 12.49 16.58 -0.76
N LYS A 33 12.88 17.68 -1.39
CA LYS A 33 12.41 19.05 -1.10
C LYS A 33 10.89 19.16 -1.19
N LEU A 34 10.27 18.31 -2.02
CA LEU A 34 8.84 18.18 -2.18
C LEU A 34 8.08 18.01 -0.86
N PHE A 35 8.69 17.44 0.19
CA PHE A 35 8.00 17.12 1.45
C PHE A 35 8.32 18.06 2.62
N LYS A 36 9.03 19.17 2.37
CA LYS A 36 9.43 20.10 3.43
C LYS A 36 8.29 20.70 4.26
N SER A 37 7.11 20.92 3.66
CA SER A 37 5.96 21.56 4.35
C SER A 37 4.94 20.57 4.91
N ALA A 38 4.90 19.35 4.38
CA ALA A 38 4.04 18.28 4.84
C ALA A 38 4.77 16.95 4.56
N PRO A 39 5.45 16.37 5.56
CA PRO A 39 6.22 15.15 5.33
C PRO A 39 5.27 14.04 4.91
N MET A 40 5.37 13.59 3.65
CA MET A 40 4.90 12.25 3.32
C MET A 40 5.58 11.29 4.31
N GLY A 41 4.78 10.48 4.99
CA GLY A 41 5.29 9.56 6.00
C GLY A 41 4.74 9.79 7.41
N GLN A 42 3.88 10.78 7.64
CA GLN A 42 3.11 10.91 8.88
C GLN A 42 1.60 11.00 8.60
N GLY A 43 0.79 10.46 9.51
CA GLY A 43 -0.66 10.53 9.45
C GLY A 43 -1.31 9.57 8.45
N LEU A 44 -2.60 9.76 8.23
CA LEU A 44 -3.45 8.96 7.37
C LEU A 44 -3.49 9.55 5.95
N TRP A 45 -3.20 8.74 4.95
CA TRP A 45 -3.18 9.14 3.54
C TRP A 45 -4.11 8.28 2.70
N ARG A 46 -5.03 8.90 1.97
CA ARG A 46 -5.90 8.20 1.01
C ARG A 46 -5.21 8.11 -0.34
N MET A 47 -5.37 6.97 -1.00
CA MET A 47 -4.87 6.73 -2.34
C MET A 47 -6.02 6.66 -3.33
N GLU A 48 -5.97 7.48 -4.37
CA GLU A 48 -6.92 7.45 -5.48
C GLU A 48 -6.17 7.05 -6.75
N LEU A 49 -6.53 5.92 -7.37
CA LEU A 49 -5.99 5.54 -8.66
C LEU A 49 -6.67 6.39 -9.75
N ILE A 50 -5.88 7.23 -10.42
CA ILE A 50 -6.33 8.12 -11.49
C ILE A 50 -6.34 7.38 -12.83
N SER A 51 -5.30 6.61 -13.11
CA SER A 51 -5.20 5.78 -14.31
C SER A 51 -4.25 4.61 -14.08
N SER A 52 -4.46 3.52 -14.80
CA SER A 52 -3.50 2.41 -14.89
C SER A 52 -3.67 1.69 -16.22
N ASP A 53 -2.56 1.26 -16.80
CA ASP A 53 -2.56 0.34 -17.94
C ASP A 53 -2.73 -1.14 -17.52
N ASP A 54 -2.74 -1.43 -16.21
CA ASP A 54 -2.99 -2.75 -15.65
C ASP A 54 -4.48 -2.93 -15.33
N PRO A 55 -5.22 -3.78 -16.08
CA PRO A 55 -6.65 -4.02 -15.84
C PRO A 55 -6.95 -4.61 -14.47
N GLN A 56 -5.96 -5.30 -13.87
CA GLN A 56 -6.09 -5.82 -12.53
C GLN A 56 -6.08 -4.70 -11.48
N MET A 57 -5.18 -3.73 -11.63
CA MET A 57 -5.10 -2.56 -10.76
C MET A 57 -6.32 -1.66 -10.92
N ALA A 58 -6.76 -1.43 -12.16
CA ALA A 58 -7.96 -0.64 -12.45
C ALA A 58 -9.22 -1.20 -11.77
N ARG A 59 -9.38 -2.54 -11.74
CA ARG A 59 -10.50 -3.18 -11.01
C ARG A 59 -10.43 -2.99 -9.50
N GLY A 60 -9.23 -2.88 -8.93
CA GLY A 60 -9.01 -2.65 -7.50
C GLY A 60 -9.14 -1.17 -7.08
N ALA A 61 -9.21 -0.24 -8.03
CA ALA A 61 -9.18 1.20 -7.78
C ALA A 61 -10.24 1.69 -6.78
N ALA A 62 -11.47 1.21 -6.93
CA ALA A 62 -12.59 1.62 -6.09
C ALA A 62 -12.38 1.22 -4.62
N ALA A 63 -11.75 0.07 -4.36
CA ALA A 63 -11.41 -0.37 -3.01
C ALA A 63 -10.25 0.45 -2.42
N MET A 64 -9.26 0.81 -3.24
CA MET A 64 -8.13 1.66 -2.82
C MET A 64 -8.60 3.06 -2.41
N GLY A 65 -9.51 3.67 -3.16
CA GLY A 65 -10.06 5.01 -2.87
C GLY A 65 -10.78 5.12 -1.52
N GLN A 66 -11.20 4.00 -0.94
CA GLN A 66 -11.91 3.93 0.33
C GLN A 66 -11.03 3.50 1.50
N THR A 67 -9.74 3.29 1.23
CA THR A 67 -8.74 2.89 2.21
C THR A 67 -7.76 4.04 2.42
N GLY A 68 -7.49 4.38 3.67
CA GLY A 68 -6.38 5.21 4.09
C GLY A 68 -5.21 4.34 4.54
N LEU A 69 -3.99 4.75 4.19
CA LEU A 69 -2.75 4.20 4.70
C LEU A 69 -2.26 5.07 5.86
N CYS A 70 -2.15 4.47 7.04
CA CYS A 70 -1.51 5.07 8.18
C CYS A 70 0.01 4.97 8.05
N MET A 71 0.62 6.10 7.74
CA MET A 71 2.06 6.19 7.53
C MET A 71 2.85 6.14 8.85
N ASP A 72 2.22 6.46 9.98
CA ASP A 72 2.85 6.36 11.31
C ASP A 72 3.18 4.90 11.66
N VAL A 73 2.20 4.02 11.46
CA VAL A 73 2.34 2.56 11.64
C VAL A 73 3.29 1.99 10.60
N ALA A 74 3.16 2.38 9.33
CA ALA A 74 4.07 1.94 8.27
C ALA A 74 5.53 2.26 8.61
N ARG A 75 5.79 3.49 9.11
CA ARG A 75 7.11 3.93 9.56
C ARG A 75 7.62 3.11 10.74
N GLN A 76 6.76 2.79 11.71
CA GLN A 76 7.15 1.95 12.85
C GLN A 76 7.53 0.55 12.41
N MET A 77 6.77 -0.05 11.50
CA MET A 77 7.03 -1.39 10.95
C MET A 77 8.34 -1.43 10.15
N SER A 78 8.70 -0.34 9.46
CA SER A 78 9.91 -0.28 8.63
C SER A 78 11.20 -0.03 9.41
N LYS A 79 11.16 0.29 10.71
CA LYS A 79 12.37 0.66 11.49
C LYS A 79 13.47 -0.40 11.49
N ASN A 80 13.11 -1.67 11.39
CA ASN A 80 14.04 -2.80 11.45
C ASN A 80 14.21 -3.51 10.10
N THR A 81 13.66 -2.95 9.03
CA THR A 81 13.80 -3.50 7.68
C THR A 81 14.90 -2.74 6.95
N PRO A 82 15.87 -3.43 6.32
CA PRO A 82 16.84 -2.76 5.46
C PRO A 82 16.13 -1.85 4.46
N ALA A 83 16.51 -0.57 4.46
CA ALA A 83 15.83 0.45 3.68
C ALA A 83 16.04 0.32 2.17
N GLU A 84 16.99 -0.52 1.73
CA GLU A 84 17.44 -0.63 0.34
C GLU A 84 17.72 -2.11 -0.03
N ASP A 85 17.23 -2.56 -1.19
CA ASP A 85 17.75 -3.77 -1.84
C ASP A 85 19.12 -3.41 -2.45
N PRO A 86 20.22 -4.05 -2.03
CA PRO A 86 21.56 -3.74 -2.53
C PRO A 86 21.76 -4.04 -4.02
N ARG A 87 20.76 -4.64 -4.69
CA ARG A 87 20.74 -4.89 -6.12
C ARG A 87 20.12 -3.75 -6.92
N CYS A 88 19.49 -2.78 -6.27
CA CYS A 88 18.82 -1.65 -6.92
C CYS A 88 19.51 -0.33 -6.57
N THR A 89 19.70 0.52 -7.58
CA THR A 89 20.32 1.83 -7.44
C THR A 89 19.27 2.91 -7.70
N PRO A 90 18.87 3.68 -6.68
CA PRO A 90 18.02 4.86 -6.88
C PRO A 90 18.85 6.03 -7.42
N LYS A 91 18.23 6.84 -8.26
CA LYS A 91 18.78 8.08 -8.82
C LYS A 91 17.71 9.16 -8.80
N VAL A 92 18.00 10.27 -8.13
CA VAL A 92 17.14 11.45 -8.16
C VAL A 92 17.41 12.21 -9.46
N LEU A 93 16.39 12.35 -10.31
CA LEU A 93 16.46 13.09 -11.57
C LEU A 93 15.99 14.54 -11.41
N ARG A 94 15.05 14.79 -10.49
CA ARG A 94 14.51 16.12 -10.18
C ARG A 94 14.20 16.21 -8.68
N ASN A 95 14.54 17.34 -8.06
CA ASN A 95 14.24 17.58 -6.65
C ASN A 95 13.99 19.07 -6.39
N THR A 96 12.73 19.50 -6.52
CA THR A 96 12.25 20.86 -6.27
C THR A 96 11.16 20.84 -5.20
N ASP A 97 10.70 22.02 -4.77
CA ASP A 97 9.62 22.12 -3.77
C ASP A 97 8.25 21.70 -4.33
N SER A 98 8.07 21.66 -5.66
CA SER A 98 6.80 21.31 -6.32
C SER A 98 6.84 19.97 -7.05
N GLN A 99 8.03 19.45 -7.37
CA GLN A 99 8.20 18.21 -8.10
C GLN A 99 9.42 17.43 -7.63
N ALA A 100 9.29 16.11 -7.63
CA ALA A 100 10.42 15.21 -7.45
C ALA A 100 10.32 14.04 -8.44
N GLU A 101 11.45 13.66 -9.00
CA GLU A 101 11.52 12.57 -9.97
C GLU A 101 12.65 11.63 -9.58
N ILE A 102 12.33 10.34 -9.47
CA ILE A 102 13.24 9.29 -9.07
C ILE A 102 13.20 8.20 -10.13
N GLU A 103 14.36 7.71 -10.50
CA GLU A 103 14.54 6.49 -11.29
C GLU A 103 15.25 5.45 -10.42
N VAL A 104 14.79 4.20 -10.49
CA VAL A 104 15.42 3.07 -9.81
C VAL A 104 15.76 2.04 -10.88
N SER A 105 17.00 1.58 -10.89
CA SER A 105 17.46 0.51 -11.78
C SER A 105 18.03 -0.64 -10.97
N CYS A 106 17.66 -1.87 -11.28
CA CYS A 106 18.07 -3.08 -10.57
C CYS A 106 18.95 -3.98 -11.43
N LYS A 107 19.87 -4.71 -10.80
CA LYS A 107 20.80 -5.65 -11.48
C LYS A 107 20.10 -6.80 -12.18
N ASP A 108 18.86 -7.12 -11.80
CA ASP A 108 18.03 -8.15 -12.44
C ASP A 108 17.33 -7.64 -13.71
N GLY A 109 17.63 -6.43 -14.16
CA GLY A 109 17.03 -5.80 -15.34
C GLY A 109 15.69 -5.11 -15.05
N GLY A 110 15.21 -5.13 -13.81
CA GLY A 110 14.05 -4.34 -13.40
C GLY A 110 14.38 -2.84 -13.34
N SER A 111 13.42 -2.00 -13.69
CA SER A 111 13.52 -0.56 -13.48
C SER A 111 12.19 0.07 -13.12
N SER A 112 12.24 1.24 -12.49
CA SER A 112 11.06 2.07 -12.28
C SER A 112 11.43 3.54 -12.40
N ARG A 113 10.46 4.35 -12.83
CA ARG A 113 10.56 5.80 -12.87
C ARG A 113 9.29 6.38 -12.27
N MET A 114 9.46 7.34 -11.38
CA MET A 114 8.38 7.94 -10.62
C MET A 114 8.53 9.45 -10.65
N LEU A 115 7.49 10.15 -11.08
CA LEU A 115 7.34 11.59 -10.99
C LEU A 115 6.26 11.91 -9.96
N MET A 116 6.64 12.64 -8.91
CA MET A 116 5.74 13.19 -7.92
C MET A 116 5.57 14.69 -8.14
N THR A 117 4.33 15.17 -8.14
CA THR A 117 3.96 16.57 -8.29
C THR A 117 3.08 16.99 -7.12
N ARG A 118 3.41 18.11 -6.47
CA ARG A 118 2.54 18.72 -5.45
C ARG A 118 1.34 19.35 -6.13
N GLU A 119 0.13 18.87 -5.82
CA GLU A 119 -1.12 19.49 -6.27
C GLU A 119 -1.63 20.51 -5.24
N SER A 120 -1.40 20.25 -3.95
CA SER A 120 -1.68 21.17 -2.83
C SER A 120 -0.79 20.85 -1.65
N GLU A 121 -0.92 21.58 -0.53
CA GLU A 121 -0.20 21.26 0.71
C GLU A 121 -0.49 19.86 1.27
N LYS A 122 -1.64 19.27 0.89
CA LYS A 122 -2.11 17.97 1.39
C LYS A 122 -2.31 16.93 0.29
N SER A 123 -1.98 17.25 -0.96
CA SER A 123 -2.18 16.35 -2.11
C SER A 123 -0.97 16.28 -3.01
N TYR A 124 -0.58 15.06 -3.37
CA TYR A 124 0.51 14.78 -4.31
C TYR A 124 0.02 13.82 -5.39
N LEU A 125 0.31 14.14 -6.65
CA LEU A 125 0.09 13.26 -7.78
C LEU A 125 1.38 12.50 -8.09
N MET A 126 1.30 11.18 -8.14
CA MET A 126 2.40 10.30 -8.50
C MET A 126 2.10 9.64 -9.84
N ASP A 127 3.00 9.81 -10.79
CA ASP A 127 3.01 9.14 -12.09
C ASP A 127 4.19 8.16 -12.11
N SER A 128 3.89 6.87 -12.19
CA SER A 128 4.87 5.81 -12.02
C SER A 128 4.84 4.85 -13.20
N THR A 129 6.03 4.53 -13.70
CA THR A 129 6.26 3.50 -14.70
C THR A 129 7.21 2.46 -14.11
N VAL A 130 6.86 1.18 -14.22
CA VAL A 130 7.67 0.05 -13.77
C VAL A 130 7.88 -0.90 -14.94
N SER A 131 9.12 -1.32 -15.14
CA SER A 131 9.52 -2.28 -16.18
C SER A 131 10.20 -3.48 -15.55
N LYS A 132 9.75 -4.70 -15.88
CA LYS A 132 10.39 -5.95 -15.48
C LYS A 132 10.05 -7.05 -16.48
N ASP A 133 11.00 -7.93 -16.79
CA ASP A 133 10.82 -9.06 -17.71
C ASP A 133 10.25 -8.65 -19.08
N GLY A 134 10.66 -7.48 -19.59
CA GLY A 134 10.18 -6.90 -20.85
C GLY A 134 8.73 -6.39 -20.81
N LYS A 135 8.08 -6.37 -19.64
CA LYS A 135 6.74 -5.81 -19.45
C LYS A 135 6.83 -4.48 -18.72
N GLN A 136 6.29 -3.45 -19.36
CA GLN A 136 6.12 -2.14 -18.76
C GLN A 136 4.68 -1.98 -18.26
N ARG A 137 4.53 -1.36 -17.09
CA ARG A 137 3.26 -0.95 -16.51
C ARG A 137 3.36 0.48 -16.02
N SER A 138 2.29 1.22 -16.17
CA SER A 138 2.21 2.64 -15.88
C SER A 138 0.93 2.90 -15.09
N PHE A 139 1.04 3.68 -14.02
CA PHE A 139 -0.10 4.03 -13.20
C PHE A 139 0.10 5.41 -12.58
N LYS A 140 -1.04 6.07 -12.37
CA LYS A 140 -1.12 7.39 -11.77
C LYS A 140 -1.98 7.31 -10.54
N VAL A 141 -1.42 7.73 -9.41
CA VAL A 141 -2.08 7.70 -8.11
C VAL A 141 -2.00 9.07 -7.47
N ARG A 142 -3.13 9.55 -6.95
CA ARG A 142 -3.17 10.73 -6.09
C ARG A 142 -3.15 10.29 -4.63
N TYR A 143 -2.27 10.90 -3.85
CA TYR A 143 -2.18 10.75 -2.41
C TYR A 143 -2.75 11.99 -1.75
N THR A 144 -3.72 11.84 -0.85
CA THR A 144 -4.34 12.96 -0.13
C THR A 144 -4.30 12.71 1.37
N HIS A 145 -3.75 13.67 2.12
CA HIS A 145 -3.71 13.60 3.58
C HIS A 145 -5.11 13.74 4.18
N ALA A 146 -5.53 12.73 4.93
CA ALA A 146 -6.85 12.62 5.54
C ALA A 146 -6.86 12.90 7.06
N GLY A 147 -5.73 13.30 7.64
CA GLY A 147 -5.61 13.64 9.06
C GLY A 147 -4.71 12.68 9.83
N ALA A 148 -4.86 12.62 11.15
CA ALA A 148 -4.09 11.71 11.98
C ALA A 148 -4.46 10.24 11.70
N CYS A 149 -3.49 9.34 11.86
CA CYS A 149 -3.79 7.91 11.97
C CYS A 149 -4.73 7.66 13.14
N LYS A 150 -5.66 6.74 12.96
CA LYS A 150 -6.50 6.28 14.05
C LYS A 150 -6.21 4.80 14.34
N GLY A 151 -5.89 4.41 15.57
CA GLY A 151 -5.55 3.01 15.90
C GLY A 151 -4.22 2.51 15.31
N GLU A 152 -3.98 1.20 15.41
CA GLU A 152 -2.67 0.55 15.20
C GLU A 152 -2.52 -0.16 13.85
N SER A 153 -3.55 -0.15 13.00
CA SER A 153 -3.50 -0.80 11.69
C SER A 153 -2.97 0.13 10.61
N MET A 154 -2.07 -0.40 9.76
CA MET A 154 -1.52 0.33 8.62
C MET A 154 -2.60 0.67 7.59
N MET A 155 -3.55 -0.23 7.34
CA MET A 155 -4.72 0.07 6.52
C MET A 155 -5.88 0.47 7.42
N GLN A 156 -6.52 1.59 7.10
CA GLN A 156 -7.72 2.07 7.78
C GLN A 156 -8.80 2.27 6.73
N PHE A 157 -9.99 1.79 7.01
CA PHE A 157 -11.14 1.89 6.12
C PHE A 157 -12.09 2.93 6.66
N ASP A 158 -12.71 3.70 5.77
CA ASP A 158 -13.81 4.58 6.15
C ASP A 158 -14.95 3.74 6.74
N LYS A 159 -15.51 4.17 7.88
CA LYS A 159 -16.65 3.51 8.54
C LYS A 159 -17.84 3.26 7.60
N ASN A 160 -18.01 4.07 6.56
CA ASN A 160 -19.10 3.97 5.60
C ASN A 160 -18.72 3.17 4.35
N SER A 161 -17.48 2.68 4.23
CA SER A 161 -17.06 1.83 3.14
C SER A 161 -17.89 0.53 3.11
N PRO A 162 -18.17 -0.05 1.93
CA PRO A 162 -18.82 -1.35 1.83
C PRO A 162 -18.05 -2.44 2.58
N MET A 163 -16.72 -2.34 2.68
CA MET A 163 -15.89 -3.24 3.49
C MET A 163 -16.34 -3.21 4.95
N CYS A 164 -16.38 -2.04 5.57
CA CYS A 164 -16.79 -1.89 6.96
C CYS A 164 -18.26 -2.23 7.21
N LYS A 165 -19.14 -1.93 6.24
CA LYS A 165 -20.56 -2.30 6.32
C LYS A 165 -20.78 -3.82 6.25
N GLN A 166 -19.92 -4.55 5.53
CA GLN A 166 -20.00 -6.01 5.42
C GLN A 166 -19.29 -6.73 6.57
N MET A 167 -18.41 -6.04 7.29
CA MET A 167 -17.74 -6.55 8.47
C MET A 167 -18.65 -6.46 9.70
N ASP A 168 -19.42 -7.51 9.92
CA ASP A 168 -20.12 -7.75 11.18
C ASP A 168 -19.19 -8.52 12.13
N PRO A 169 -18.70 -7.90 13.22
CA PRO A 169 -17.76 -8.54 14.15
C PRO A 169 -18.30 -9.84 14.74
N ALA A 170 -19.62 -9.93 14.98
CA ALA A 170 -20.23 -11.13 15.53
C ALA A 170 -20.20 -12.28 14.50
N LYS A 171 -20.46 -12.00 13.23
CA LYS A 171 -20.36 -13.00 12.15
C LYS A 171 -18.92 -13.44 11.92
N MET A 172 -17.97 -12.52 11.97
CA MET A 172 -16.55 -12.84 11.81
C MET A 172 -16.04 -13.75 12.94
N LEU A 173 -16.35 -13.42 14.20
CA LEU A 173 -15.97 -14.23 15.35
C LEU A 173 -16.68 -15.59 15.36
N ALA A 174 -17.95 -15.65 14.95
CA ALA A 174 -18.67 -16.92 14.77
C ALA A 174 -18.02 -17.83 13.71
N GLY A 175 -17.40 -17.24 12.67
CA GLY A 175 -16.59 -17.98 11.70
C GLY A 175 -15.36 -18.63 12.33
N CYS A 176 -14.68 -17.92 13.23
CA CYS A 176 -13.51 -18.44 13.96
C CYS A 176 -13.87 -19.58 14.93
N ALA A 177 -15.07 -19.55 15.52
CA ALA A 177 -15.53 -20.60 16.43
C ALA A 177 -15.59 -22.00 15.78
N ARG A 178 -15.76 -22.06 14.45
CA ARG A 178 -15.78 -23.30 13.65
C ARG A 178 -14.39 -23.91 13.40
N LEU A 179 -13.33 -23.18 13.72
CA LEU A 179 -11.95 -23.67 13.58
C LEU A 179 -11.55 -24.52 14.79
N PRO A 180 -10.56 -25.42 14.63
CA PRO A 180 -9.90 -26.11 15.75
C PRO A 180 -9.37 -25.11 16.77
N GLU A 181 -9.34 -25.48 18.06
CA GLU A 181 -8.92 -24.58 19.15
C GLU A 181 -7.54 -23.95 18.93
N THR A 182 -6.61 -24.71 18.36
CA THR A 182 -5.25 -24.26 18.03
C THR A 182 -5.20 -23.09 17.05
N SER A 183 -6.23 -22.93 16.21
CA SER A 183 -6.32 -21.86 15.20
C SER A 183 -7.36 -20.79 15.54
N ARG A 184 -8.25 -21.08 16.50
CA ARG A 184 -9.35 -20.19 16.89
C ARG A 184 -8.84 -18.87 17.47
N ALA A 185 -7.91 -18.93 18.42
CA ALA A 185 -7.38 -17.72 19.08
C ALA A 185 -6.71 -16.76 18.07
N ALA A 186 -5.91 -17.31 17.15
CA ALA A 186 -5.28 -16.52 16.09
C ALA A 186 -6.31 -15.89 15.14
N CYS A 187 -7.34 -16.65 14.75
CA CYS A 187 -8.43 -16.14 13.93
C CYS A 187 -9.19 -15.00 14.62
N GLU A 188 -9.58 -15.18 15.89
CA GLU A 188 -10.30 -14.16 16.64
C GLU A 188 -9.49 -12.88 16.81
N GLN A 189 -8.19 -13.02 17.08
CA GLN A 189 -7.28 -11.88 17.17
C GLN A 189 -7.14 -11.13 15.84
N GLN A 190 -7.03 -11.87 14.72
CA GLN A 190 -7.00 -11.28 13.39
C GLN A 190 -8.32 -10.55 13.07
N MET A 191 -9.47 -11.12 13.38
CA MET A 191 -10.78 -10.49 13.13
C MET A 191 -10.99 -9.24 13.97
N LYS A 192 -10.52 -9.23 15.24
CA LYS A 192 -10.53 -8.04 16.10
C LYS A 192 -9.66 -6.93 15.53
N GLY A 193 -8.46 -7.25 15.04
CA GLY A 193 -7.58 -6.28 14.38
C GLY A 193 -8.19 -5.69 13.10
N LEU A 194 -8.83 -6.55 12.29
CA LEU A 194 -9.53 -6.10 11.09
C LEU A 194 -10.69 -5.17 11.44
N ALA A 195 -11.54 -5.54 12.41
CA ALA A 195 -12.64 -4.69 12.87
C ALA A 195 -12.16 -3.32 13.38
N ALA A 196 -11.03 -3.28 14.09
CA ALA A 196 -10.40 -2.03 14.53
C ALA A 196 -9.88 -1.15 13.38
N SER A 197 -9.76 -1.70 12.17
CA SER A 197 -9.36 -0.93 10.98
C SER A 197 -10.52 -0.09 10.40
N CYS A 198 -11.78 -0.28 10.82
CA CYS A 198 -12.95 0.47 10.34
C CYS A 198 -13.25 1.71 11.20
N GLN A 199 -13.05 2.93 10.67
CA GLN A 199 -13.01 4.18 11.48
C GLN A 199 -13.56 5.45 10.82
#